data_AF-A0A7V2S492-F1
#
_entry.id   AF-A0A7V2S492-F1
#
_cell.length_a   1.000
_cell.length_b   1.000
_cell.length_c   1.000
_cell.angle_alpha   90.00
_cell.angle_beta   90.00
_cell.angle_gamma   90.00
#
_symmetry.space_group_name_H-M   'P 1'
#
loop_
_entity.id
_entity.type
_entity.pdbx_description
1 polymer ?
#
loop_
_entity_poly.entity_id
_entity_poly.type
_entity_poly.pdbx_seq_one_letter_code
_entity_poly.pdbx_strand_id
1 'polypeptide(L)'
;RKLKFAESNTGLLAMALMMAAKEFGIDTHPMSGIDFEGIKNGFGLSESETVVMLIAMGYHDERKKLYPRRPRRLFNEIVTTV
;
A
#
# COMPACT_ATOMS: atom_id res chain seq x y z
N ARG A 1 -9.22 -19.77 1.23
CA ARG A 1 -8.44 -19.82 -0.03
C ARG A 1 -8.81 -18.68 -0.99
N LYS A 2 -10.08 -18.50 -1.37
CA LYS A 2 -10.53 -17.40 -2.26
C LYS A 2 -10.19 -16.00 -1.71
N LEU A 3 -10.48 -15.74 -0.43
CA LEU A 3 -10.18 -14.46 0.21
C LEU A 3 -8.68 -14.10 0.17
N LYS A 4 -7.81 -15.06 0.49
CA LYS A 4 -6.35 -14.88 0.41
C LYS A 4 -5.86 -14.52 -1.00
N PHE A 5 -6.47 -15.08 -2.04
CA PHE A 5 -6.15 -14.68 -3.41
C PHE A 5 -6.64 -13.27 -3.74
N ALA A 6 -7.82 -12.88 -3.26
CA ALA A 6 -8.31 -11.51 -3.41
C ALA A 6 -7.37 -10.50 -2.74
N GLU A 7 -6.95 -10.76 -1.49
CA GLU A 7 -5.97 -9.94 -0.77
C GLU A 7 -4.65 -9.82 -1.54
N SER A 8 -4.07 -10.93 -2.01
CA SER A 8 -2.83 -10.91 -2.78
C SER A 8 -2.96 -10.14 -4.09
N ASN A 9 -4.04 -10.35 -4.85
CA ASN A 9 -4.27 -9.66 -6.12
C ASN A 9 -4.45 -8.15 -5.91
N THR A 10 -5.23 -7.76 -4.89
CA THR A 10 -5.41 -6.35 -4.52
C THR A 10 -4.10 -5.73 -4.04
N GLY A 11 -3.27 -6.47 -3.31
CA GLY A 11 -1.92 -6.01 -2.92
C GLY A 11 -1.00 -5.74 -4.11
N LEU A 12 -1.04 -6.59 -5.14
CA LEU A 12 -0.29 -6.36 -6.39
C LEU A 12 -0.84 -5.15 -7.15
N LEU A 13 -2.16 -5.00 -7.23
CA LEU A 13 -2.81 -3.83 -7.85
C LEU A 13 -2.45 -2.53 -7.10
N ALA A 14 -2.43 -2.56 -5.77
CA ALA A 14 -2.05 -1.41 -4.96
C ALA A 14 -0.64 -0.89 -5.30
N MET A 15 0.32 -1.78 -5.55
CA MET A 15 1.65 -1.37 -6.00
C MET A 15 1.61 -0.70 -7.38
N ALA A 16 0.83 -1.24 -8.32
CA ALA A 16 0.65 -0.63 -9.64
C ALA A 16 0.02 0.77 -9.53
N LEU A 17 -0.97 0.95 -8.65
CA LEU A 17 -1.58 2.24 -8.37
C LEU A 17 -0.58 3.25 -7.80
N MET A 18 0.26 2.83 -6.84
CA MET A 18 1.29 3.71 -6.26
C MET A 18 2.36 4.10 -7.29
N MET A 19 2.76 3.19 -8.18
CA MET A 19 3.68 3.52 -9.28
C MET A 19 3.06 4.52 -10.26
N ALA A 20 1.79 4.32 -10.63
CA ALA A 20 1.08 5.25 -11.52
C ALA A 20 0.94 6.63 -10.87
N ALA A 21 0.55 6.69 -9.60
CA ALA A 21 0.47 7.95 -8.85
C ALA A 21 1.79 8.72 -8.86
N LYS A 22 2.92 8.00 -8.71
CA LYS A 22 4.25 8.62 -8.73
C LYS A 22 4.58 9.28 -10.07
N GLU A 23 4.15 8.68 -11.18
CA GLU A 23 4.32 9.26 -12.53
C GLU A 23 3.58 10.61 -12.66
N PHE A 24 2.44 10.76 -11.98
CA PHE A 24 1.70 12.02 -11.92
C PHE A 24 2.19 12.98 -10.83
N GLY A 25 3.34 12.72 -10.21
CA GLY A 25 3.89 13.54 -9.14
C GLY A 25 3.11 13.47 -7.82
N ILE A 26 2.26 12.45 -7.64
CA ILE A 26 1.50 12.21 -6.41
C ILE A 26 2.28 11.25 -5.53
N ASP A 27 2.50 11.63 -4.27
CA ASP A 27 3.10 10.76 -3.28
C ASP A 27 2.03 9.92 -2.57
N THR A 28 2.40 8.68 -2.23
CA THR A 28 1.48 7.70 -1.65
C THR A 28 2.05 7.10 -0.36
N HIS A 29 1.17 6.81 0.59
CA HIS A 29 1.53 6.15 1.85
C HIS A 29 0.60 4.95 2.13
N PRO A 30 1.05 3.72 1.83
CA PRO A 30 0.27 2.52 2.11
C PRO A 30 0.35 2.16 3.61
N MET A 31 -0.80 1.82 4.19
CA MET A 31 -0.95 1.52 5.62
C MET A 31 -1.81 0.27 5.84
N SER A 32 -1.38 -0.56 6.80
CA SER A 32 -2.15 -1.71 7.32
C SER A 32 -2.58 -1.55 8.78
N GLY A 33 -2.02 -0.57 9.51
CA GLY A 33 -2.38 -0.27 10.90
C GLY A 33 -3.65 0.57 11.02
N ILE A 34 -4.76 0.04 10.52
CA ILE A 34 -6.06 0.73 10.39
C ILE A 34 -7.18 -0.04 11.09
N ASP A 35 -8.28 0.65 11.40
CA ASP A 35 -9.52 0.01 11.85
C ASP A 35 -10.30 -0.52 10.64
N PHE A 36 -10.11 -1.80 10.33
CA PHE A 36 -10.73 -2.45 9.17
C PHE A 36 -12.26 -2.49 9.29
N GLU A 37 -12.80 -2.76 10.48
CA GLU A 37 -14.25 -2.83 10.71
C GLU A 37 -14.87 -1.43 10.68
N GLY A 38 -14.21 -0.45 11.28
CA GLY A 38 -14.63 0.96 11.19
C GLY A 38 -14.70 1.45 9.75
N ILE A 39 -13.72 1.09 8.90
CA ILE A 39 -13.75 1.42 7.47
C ILE A 39 -14.90 0.67 6.77
N LYS A 40 -15.07 -0.63 7.01
CA LYS A 40 -16.15 -1.43 6.41
C LYS A 40 -17.52 -0.80 6.70
N ASN A 41 -17.76 -0.46 7.98
CA ASN A 41 -19.01 0.15 8.41
C ASN A 41 -19.18 1.59 7.92
N GLY A 42 -18.14 2.42 8.04
CA GLY A 42 -18.19 3.84 7.67
C GLY A 42 -18.38 4.08 6.18
N PHE A 43 -17.89 3.18 5.34
CA PHE A 43 -18.08 3.23 3.88
C PHE A 43 -19.23 2.34 3.37
N GLY A 44 -19.94 1.64 4.27
CA GLY A 44 -21.07 0.79 3.91
C GLY A 44 -20.69 -0.38 2.99
N LEU A 45 -19.50 -0.96 3.18
CA LEU A 45 -19.03 -2.09 2.39
C LEU A 45 -19.85 -3.35 2.69
N SER A 46 -20.15 -4.11 1.64
CA SER A 46 -20.88 -5.37 1.73
C SER A 46 -20.06 -6.47 2.42
N GLU A 47 -20.73 -7.56 2.80
CA GLU A 47 -20.07 -8.75 3.37
C GLU A 47 -19.06 -9.40 2.41
N SER A 48 -19.22 -9.21 1.10
CA SER A 48 -18.29 -9.71 0.09
C SER A 48 -17.08 -8.81 -0.14
N GLU A 49 -17.07 -7.60 0.40
CA GLU A 49 -15.99 -6.63 0.26
C GLU A 49 -15.06 -6.68 1.47
N THR A 50 -13.77 -6.75 1.21
CA THR A 50 -12.74 -6.81 2.25
C THR A 50 -11.76 -5.68 2.05
N VAL A 51 -11.53 -4.93 3.12
CA VAL A 51 -10.51 -3.90 3.17
C VAL A 51 -9.14 -4.57 3.25
N VAL A 52 -8.27 -4.29 2.26
CA VAL A 52 -6.92 -4.89 2.18
C VAL A 52 -5.86 -3.96 2.76
N MET A 53 -5.92 -2.68 2.40
CA MET A 53 -5.04 -1.63 2.91
C MET A 53 -5.67 -0.26 2.66
N LEU A 54 -5.15 0.76 3.33
CA LEU A 54 -5.46 2.15 3.03
C LEU A 54 -4.23 2.81 2.39
N ILE A 55 -4.45 3.61 1.35
CA ILE A 55 -3.38 4.36 0.68
C ILE A 55 -3.74 5.83 0.77
N ALA A 56 -3.03 6.60 1.59
CA ALA A 56 -3.12 8.04 1.56
C ALA A 56 -2.39 8.57 0.32
N MET A 57 -2.97 9.56 -0.36
CA MET A 57 -2.41 10.15 -1.57
C MET A 57 -2.42 11.68 -1.44
N GLY A 58 -1.37 12.32 -1.93
CA GLY A 58 -1.27 13.78 -1.91
C GLY A 58 0.06 14.29 -2.43
N TYR A 59 0.31 15.58 -2.25
CA TYR A 59 1.55 16.21 -2.63
C TYR A 59 2.41 16.46 -1.39
N HIS A 60 3.71 16.21 -1.50
CA HIS A 60 4.64 16.49 -0.42
C HIS A 60 4.70 17.99 -0.11
N ASP A 61 4.51 18.35 1.15
CA ASP A 61 4.78 19.70 1.65
C ASP A 61 6.30 19.91 1.74
N GLU A 62 6.88 20.61 0.77
CA GLU A 62 8.33 20.86 0.66
C GLU A 62 8.92 21.59 1.88
N ARG A 63 8.09 22.23 2.72
CA ARG A 63 8.53 22.83 3.99
C ARG A 63 8.87 21.76 5.03
N LYS A 64 8.48 20.52 4.83
CA LYS A 64 8.72 19.39 5.73
C LYS A 64 9.92 18.58 5.24
N LYS A 65 10.92 18.42 6.12
CA LYS A 65 12.06 17.55 5.82
C LYS A 65 11.66 16.09 6.01
N LEU A 66 11.83 15.27 4.97
CA LEU A 66 11.68 13.82 5.08
C LEU A 66 12.89 13.21 5.81
N TYR A 67 12.62 12.16 6.59
CA TYR A 67 13.68 11.33 7.12
C TYR A 67 14.44 10.63 5.98
N PRO A 68 15.74 10.37 6.14
CA PRO A 68 16.47 9.59 5.16
C PRO A 68 15.84 8.21 4.99
N ARG A 69 15.90 7.68 3.76
CA ARG A 69 15.40 6.34 3.45
C ARG A 69 16.09 5.31 4.33
N ARG A 70 15.30 4.47 5.03
CA ARG A 70 15.85 3.35 5.79
C ARG A 70 16.65 2.40 4.87
N PRO A 71 17.72 1.75 5.37
CA PRO A 71 18.52 0.82 4.58
C PRO A 71 17.66 -0.23 3.86
N ARG A 72 18.10 -0.62 2.65
CA ARG A 72 17.53 -1.73 1.91
C ARG A 72 18.59 -2.82 1.84
N ARG A 73 18.17 -4.07 2.06
CA ARG A 73 19.05 -5.24 1.91
C ARG A 73 19.56 -5.29 0.47
N LEU A 74 20.82 -5.66 0.32
CA LEU A 74 21.49 -5.85 -0.96
C LEU A 74 20.96 -7.10 -1.67
N PHE A 75 21.21 -7.18 -2.98
CA PHE A 75 20.73 -8.28 -3.83
C PHE A 75 21.15 -9.66 -3.31
N ASN A 76 22.43 -9.82 -2.97
CA ASN A 76 23.00 -11.07 -2.45
C ASN A 76 22.45 -11.47 -1.07
N GLU A 77 21.75 -10.57 -0.38
CA GLU A 77 21.10 -10.89 0.89
C GLU A 77 19.68 -11.46 0.70
N ILE A 78 19.05 -11.24 -0.46
CA ILE A 78 17.63 -11.58 -0.70
C ILE A 78 17.39 -12.52 -1.88
N VAL A 79 18.42 -12.84 -2.68
CA VAL A 79 18.31 -13.71 -3.85
C VAL A 79 19.19 -14.96 -3.69
N THR A 80 18.62 -16.12 -3.99
CA THR A 80 19.33 -17.40 -4.11
C THR A 80 19.22 -17.89 -5.56
N THR A 81 20.36 -18.19 -6.18
CA THR A 81 20.41 -18.86 -7.49
C THR A 81 20.45 -20.37 -7.26
N VAL A 82 19.54 -21.10 -7.90
CA VAL A 82 19.48 -22.57 -7.89
C VAL A 82 19.74 -23.12 -9.29
#